data_AF-A0A2S0NBU2-F1
#
_entry.id   AF-A0A2S0NBU2-F1
#
_cell.length_a   1.000
_cell.length_b   1.000
_cell.length_c   1.000
_cell.angle_alpha   90.00
_cell.angle_beta   90.00
_cell.angle_gamma   90.00
#
_symmetry.space_group_name_H-M   'P 1'
#
loop_
_entity.id
_entity.type
_entity.pdbx_description
1 polymer ?
#
loop_
_entity_poly.entity_id
_entity_poly.type
_entity_poly.pdbx_seq_one_letter_code
_entity_poly.pdbx_strand_id
1 'polypeptide(L)'
;MNSERPRLFMFRSGSNDKLYGFASDHTGGKLPEKFAPWTSIGVIRGDQKPPHGLKREAIENGIAEFGFQLWRKKDAPAKTA
;
A
#
# COMPACT_ATOMS: atom_id res chain seq x y z
N MET A 1 -20.81 -3.90 -17.93
CA MET A 1 -20.89 -4.04 -16.46
C MET A 1 -19.69 -3.32 -15.88
N ASN A 2 -19.89 -2.17 -15.24
CA ASN A 2 -18.79 -1.41 -14.62
C ASN A 2 -18.31 -2.17 -13.39
N SER A 3 -17.23 -2.94 -13.51
CA SER A 3 -16.57 -3.56 -12.37
C SER A 3 -15.85 -2.47 -11.58
N GLU A 4 -16.58 -1.75 -10.73
CA GLU A 4 -16.03 -0.78 -9.79
C GLU A 4 -15.18 -1.52 -8.75
N ARG A 5 -13.92 -1.77 -9.09
CA ARG A 5 -12.97 -2.37 -8.16
C ARG A 5 -12.69 -1.42 -6.98
N PRO A 6 -12.47 -1.96 -5.77
CA PRO A 6 -12.27 -1.17 -4.57
C PRO A 6 -11.11 -0.17 -4.71
N ARG A 7 -11.28 1.01 -4.10
CA ARG A 7 -10.27 2.06 -4.09
C ARG A 7 -9.23 1.69 -3.04
N LEU A 8 -7.98 1.63 -3.45
CA LEU A 8 -6.86 1.32 -2.56
C LEU A 8 -6.17 2.63 -2.20
N PHE A 9 -6.12 2.95 -0.92
CA PHE A 9 -5.43 4.11 -0.41
C PHE A 9 -3.98 3.73 -0.13
N MET A 10 -3.06 4.55 -0.64
CA MET A 10 -1.63 4.35 -0.51
C MET A 10 -1.06 5.34 0.49
N PHE A 11 -0.36 4.80 1.47
CA PHE A 11 0.28 5.54 2.54
C PHE A 11 1.78 5.29 2.48
N ARG A 12 2.57 6.32 2.78
CA ARG A 12 4.02 6.22 2.97
C ARG A 12 4.31 6.26 4.46
N SER A 13 5.19 5.39 4.93
CA SER A 13 5.68 5.47 6.30
C SER A 13 6.62 6.67 6.45
N GLY A 14 6.40 7.47 7.48
CA GLY A 14 7.34 8.54 7.87
C GLY A 14 8.66 7.99 8.38
N SER A 15 8.64 6.80 9.00
CA SER A 15 9.82 6.11 9.53
C SER A 15 10.67 5.43 8.45
N ASN A 16 10.07 5.09 7.30
CA ASN A 16 10.79 4.47 6.20
C ASN A 16 10.23 4.93 4.85
N ASP A 17 11.06 5.69 4.14
CA ASP A 17 10.73 6.34 2.88
C ASP A 17 10.38 5.34 1.76
N LYS A 18 10.80 4.08 1.92
CA LYS A 18 10.60 2.95 1.00
C LYS A 18 9.51 1.98 1.45
N LEU A 19 8.91 2.23 2.61
CA LEU A 19 7.80 1.43 3.12
C LEU A 19 6.49 2.14 2.82
N TYR A 20 5.62 1.41 2.15
CA TYR A 20 4.29 1.85 1.78
C TYR A 20 3.26 0.91 2.40
N GLY A 21 2.17 1.48 2.88
CA GLY A 21 1.00 0.77 3.37
C GLY A 21 -0.14 0.95 2.38
N PHE A 22 -0.89 -0.12 2.14
CA PHE A 22 -2.12 -0.10 1.38
C PHE A 22 -3.28 -0.49 2.28
N ALA A 23 -4.37 0.26 2.18
CA ALA A 23 -5.63 -0.03 2.88
C ALA A 23 -6.82 0.23 1.95
N SER A 24 -7.97 -0.37 2.26
CA SER A 24 -9.25 -0.08 1.58
C SER A 24 -9.94 1.19 2.08
N ASP A 25 -9.38 1.85 3.11
CA ASP A 25 -9.96 3.02 3.76
C ASP A 25 -9.01 4.23 3.72
N HIS A 26 -9.57 5.44 3.69
CA HIS A 26 -8.80 6.68 3.59
C HIS A 26 -7.97 6.99 4.84
N THR A 27 -8.39 6.51 6.00
CA THR A 27 -7.70 6.76 7.27
C THR A 27 -6.52 5.83 7.47
N GLY A 28 -6.49 4.69 6.76
CA GLY A 28 -5.48 3.67 6.97
C GLY A 28 -5.54 3.07 8.38
N GLY A 29 -6.70 3.07 9.05
CA GLY A 29 -6.84 2.62 10.44
C GLY A 29 -6.45 1.17 10.73
N LYS A 30 -6.26 0.34 9.69
CA LYS A 30 -5.75 -1.02 9.80
C LYS A 30 -4.21 -1.09 9.77
N LEU A 31 -3.52 0.00 9.46
CA LEU A 31 -2.08 0.01 9.32
C LEU A 31 -1.39 -0.02 10.70
N PRO A 32 -0.28 -0.75 10.83
CA PRO A 32 0.44 -0.84 12.10
C PRO A 32 1.03 0.52 12.52
N GLU A 33 0.73 0.94 13.74
CA GLU A 33 1.22 2.20 14.32
C GLU A 33 2.74 2.24 14.49
N LYS A 34 3.41 1.08 14.51
CA LYS A 34 4.87 0.97 14.59
C LYS A 34 5.60 1.72 13.46
N PHE A 35 4.95 1.88 12.31
CA PHE A 35 5.49 2.59 11.15
C PHE A 35 4.79 3.92 10.89
N ALA A 36 3.92 4.35 11.82
CA ALA A 36 3.40 5.69 11.84
C ALA A 36 4.55 6.71 12.04
N PRO A 37 4.40 7.95 11.58
CA PRO A 37 3.21 8.53 10.95
C PRO A 37 3.00 8.02 9.52
N TRP A 38 1.77 7.60 9.19
CA TRP A 38 1.39 7.21 7.85
C TRP A 38 0.91 8.43 7.07
N THR A 39 1.60 8.78 5.99
CA THR A 39 1.23 9.92 5.14
C THR A 39 0.48 9.39 3.92
N SER A 40 -0.77 9.81 3.72
CA SER A 40 -1.50 9.47 2.49
C SER A 40 -0.85 10.18 1.31
N ILE A 41 -0.35 9.38 0.36
CA ILE A 41 0.35 9.90 -0.83
C ILE A 41 -0.46 9.75 -2.11
N GLY A 42 -1.51 8.92 -2.09
CA GLY A 42 -2.37 8.74 -3.25
C GLY A 42 -3.44 7.68 -3.09
N VAL A 43 -4.30 7.57 -4.09
CA VAL A 43 -5.37 6.57 -4.18
C VAL A 43 -5.29 5.87 -5.53
N ILE A 44 -5.18 4.55 -5.50
CA ILE A 44 -5.26 3.70 -6.67
C ILE A 44 -6.71 3.29 -6.85
N ARG A 45 -7.37 3.89 -7.84
CA ARG A 45 -8.73 3.52 -8.23
C ARG A 45 -8.75 2.11 -8.82
N GLY A 46 -9.88 1.43 -8.73
CA GLY A 46 -10.09 0.08 -9.27
C GLY A 46 -9.75 -0.13 -10.76
N ASP A 47 -9.70 0.95 -11.53
CA ASP A 47 -9.30 0.96 -12.93
C ASP A 47 -7.79 1.22 -13.14
N GLN A 48 -7.13 1.87 -12.18
CA GLN A 48 -5.70 2.19 -12.25
C GLN A 48 -4.84 0.99 -11.86
N LYS A 49 -3.80 0.71 -12.65
CA LYS A 49 -2.80 -0.31 -12.32
C LYS A 49 -1.85 0.21 -11.24
N PRO A 50 -1.52 -0.59 -10.20
CA PRO A 50 -0.52 -0.20 -9.22
C PRO A 50 0.84 0.04 -9.88
N PRO A 51 1.62 1.02 -9.39
CA PRO A 51 2.94 1.31 -9.92
C PRO A 51 3.93 0.14 -9.71
N HIS A 52 4.94 0.05 -10.58
CA HIS A 52 6.07 -0.91 -10.48
C HIS A 52 5.72 -2.42 -10.60
N GLY A 53 4.66 -2.78 -11.31
CA GLY A 53 4.33 -4.19 -11.55
C GLY A 53 3.78 -4.92 -10.32
N LEU A 54 3.36 -4.17 -9.30
CA LEU A 54 2.61 -4.69 -8.17
C LEU A 54 1.33 -5.36 -8.67
N LYS A 55 1.16 -6.63 -8.32
CA LYS A 55 -0.09 -7.34 -8.57
C LYS A 55 -1.13 -6.76 -7.63
N ARG A 56 -2.09 -6.01 -8.18
CA ARG A 56 -3.24 -5.49 -7.45
C ARG A 56 -3.91 -6.58 -6.62
N GLU A 57 -4.08 -7.77 -7.19
CA GLU A 57 -4.69 -8.92 -6.53
C GLU A 57 -3.98 -9.30 -5.23
N ALA A 58 -2.64 -9.19 -5.16
CA ALA A 58 -1.89 -9.47 -3.94
C ALA A 58 -2.16 -8.41 -2.85
N ILE A 59 -2.36 -7.15 -3.25
CA ILE A 59 -2.73 -6.07 -2.34
C ILE A 59 -4.16 -6.29 -1.83
N GLU A 60 -5.08 -6.61 -2.74
CA GLU A 60 -6.48 -6.87 -2.42
C GLU A 60 -6.60 -8.07 -1.49
N ASN A 61 -5.90 -9.18 -1.75
CA ASN A 61 -5.89 -10.35 -0.87
C ASN A 61 -5.31 -10.01 0.50
N GLY A 62 -4.18 -9.29 0.57
CA GLY A 62 -3.61 -8.88 1.84
C GLY A 62 -4.55 -8.00 2.67
N ILE A 63 -5.24 -7.06 2.01
CA ILE A 63 -6.25 -6.23 2.67
C ILE A 63 -7.48 -7.05 3.05
N ALA A 64 -7.92 -8.01 2.25
CA ALA A 64 -9.06 -8.86 2.56
C ALA A 64 -8.78 -9.79 3.75
N GLU A 65 -7.56 -10.34 3.83
CA GLU A 65 -7.15 -11.27 4.90
C GLU A 65 -6.73 -10.55 6.18
N PHE A 66 -5.86 -9.53 6.08
CA PHE A 66 -5.24 -8.86 7.23
C PHE A 66 -5.81 -7.46 7.50
N GLY A 67 -6.63 -6.92 6.59
CA GLY A 67 -7.14 -5.55 6.65
C GLY A 67 -6.20 -4.49 6.09
N PHE A 68 -4.95 -4.84 5.80
CA PHE A 68 -3.92 -3.96 5.23
C PHE A 68 -2.89 -4.79 4.45
N GLN A 69 -2.18 -4.15 3.52
CA GLN A 69 -1.02 -4.75 2.87
C GLN A 69 0.18 -3.82 3.00
N LEU A 70 1.29 -4.33 3.51
CA LEU A 70 2.56 -3.63 3.49
C LEU A 70 3.31 -3.94 2.20
N TRP A 71 3.90 -2.91 1.61
CA TRP A 71 4.76 -3.03 0.45
C TRP A 71 6.03 -2.22 0.66
N ARG A 72 7.16 -2.90 0.57
CA ARG A 72 8.46 -2.25 0.59
C ARG A 72 8.97 -2.16 -0.84
N LYS A 73 9.25 -0.95 -1.29
CA LYS A 73 10.02 -0.74 -2.51
C LYS A 73 11.41 -1.32 -2.26
N LYS A 74 11.74 -2.43 -2.92
CA LYS A 74 13.13 -2.88 -3.00
C LYS A 74 13.84 -1.85 -3.88
N ASP A 75 14.62 -0.97 -3.27
CA ASP A 75 15.83 -0.56 -3.96
C ASP A 75 16.68 -1.81 -4.17
N ALA A 76 17.34 -1.88 -5.32
CA ALA A 76 18.48 -2.77 -5.50
C ALA A 76 19.34 -2.73 -4.22
N PRO A 77 19.83 -3.89 -3.74
CA PRO A 77 20.31 -4.06 -2.37
C PRO A 77 21.19 -2.89 -1.95
N ALA A 78 20.78 -2.18 -0.90
CA ALA A 78 21.71 -1.33 -0.17
C ALA A 78 22.83 -2.26 0.28
N LYS A 79 24.01 -2.10 -0.33
CA LYS A 79 25.28 -2.57 0.23
C LYS A 79 25.33 -2.04 1.66
N THR A 80 25.13 -2.91 2.62
CA THR A 80 25.58 -2.67 3.99
C THR A 80 26.92 -3.36 4.12
N ALA A 81 27.87 -2.57 4.62
CA ALA A 81 29.31 -2.77 4.77
C ALA A 81 29.74 -4.15 5.28
#